data_AF-A0A957IJU0-F1
#
_entry.id   AF-A0A957IJU0-F1
#
_cell.length_a   1.000
_cell.length_b   1.000
_cell.length_c   1.000
_cell.angle_alpha   90.00
_cell.angle_beta   90.00
_cell.angle_gamma   90.00
#
_symmetry.space_group_name_H-M   'P 1'
#
loop_
_entity.id
_entity.type
_entity.pdbx_description
1 polymer ?
#
loop_
_entity_poly.entity_id
_entity_poly.type
_entity_poly.pdbx_seq_one_letter_code
_entity_poly.pdbx_strand_id
1 'polypeptide(L)'
;MYKQGFFIISLMMAGLLLFACRAELPKQDVEAQLQAVLAEQAVSPLDLGESPDAAKVALGQMLFFDKILSGNRDISCATCHHPTQGSGDGLTVSIGTGGVGLGPARQIGYGRSFIPRNAPEVFNRGAAEWVTMFWDNRVSLQDGVFHTPAGEQLPAGLD
;
A
#
# COMPACT_ATOMS: atom_id res chain seq x y z
N MET A 1 -61.11 -40.14 8.49
CA MET A 1 -60.14 -40.20 7.37
C MET A 1 -59.27 -38.94 7.21
N TYR A 2 -59.58 -37.78 7.82
CA TYR A 2 -58.79 -36.54 7.66
C TYR A 2 -57.48 -36.44 8.47
N LYS A 3 -57.30 -37.20 9.56
CA LYS A 3 -56.10 -37.11 10.43
C LYS A 3 -54.82 -37.72 9.84
N GLN A 4 -54.95 -38.69 8.93
CA GLN A 4 -53.81 -39.37 8.29
C GLN A 4 -53.11 -38.48 7.24
N GLY A 5 -53.88 -37.66 6.51
CA GLY A 5 -53.33 -36.75 5.49
C GLY A 5 -52.53 -35.58 6.08
N PHE A 6 -52.93 -35.06 7.24
CA PHE A 6 -52.24 -33.93 7.89
C PHE A 6 -50.84 -34.31 8.41
N PHE A 7 -50.68 -35.56 8.86
CA PHE A 7 -49.40 -36.07 9.36
C PHE A 7 -48.37 -36.27 8.24
N ILE A 8 -48.82 -36.75 7.07
CA ILE A 8 -47.96 -36.94 5.90
C ILE A 8 -47.52 -35.59 5.31
N ILE A 9 -48.43 -34.61 5.23
CA ILE A 9 -48.10 -33.26 4.76
C ILE A 9 -47.07 -32.57 5.68
N SER A 10 -47.22 -32.74 7.01
CA SER A 10 -46.28 -32.19 7.99
C SER A 10 -44.89 -32.83 7.91
N LEU A 11 -44.80 -34.14 7.69
CA LEU A 11 -43.53 -34.85 7.48
C LEU A 11 -42.85 -34.45 6.15
N MET A 12 -43.63 -34.26 5.08
CA MET A 12 -43.09 -33.81 3.79
C MET A 12 -42.59 -32.37 3.86
N MET A 13 -43.29 -31.46 4.55
CA MET A 13 -42.80 -30.09 4.78
C MET A 13 -41.53 -30.08 5.63
N ALA A 14 -41.46 -30.87 6.70
CA ALA A 14 -40.26 -30.99 7.53
C ALA A 14 -39.07 -31.57 6.75
N GLY A 15 -39.30 -32.57 5.88
CA GLY A 15 -38.29 -33.12 4.99
C GLY A 15 -37.77 -32.12 3.95
N LEU A 16 -38.66 -31.30 3.36
CA LEU A 16 -38.29 -30.26 2.40
C LEU A 16 -37.48 -29.13 3.07
N LEU A 17 -37.86 -28.74 4.29
CA LEU A 17 -37.13 -27.75 5.10
C LEU A 17 -35.74 -28.25 5.51
N LEU A 18 -35.61 -29.53 5.89
CA LEU A 18 -34.32 -30.14 6.23
C LEU A 18 -33.40 -30.31 5.00
N PHE A 19 -33.96 -30.53 3.82
CA PHE A 19 -33.19 -30.61 2.56
C PHE A 19 -32.71 -29.22 2.10
N ALA A 20 -33.56 -28.19 2.22
CA ALA A 20 -33.20 -26.81 1.87
C ALA A 20 -32.13 -26.22 2.81
N CYS A 21 -32.12 -26.57 4.09
CA CYS A 21 -31.07 -26.15 5.03
C CYS A 21 -29.72 -26.89 4.85
N ARG A 22 -29.67 -27.95 4.04
CA ARG A 22 -28.44 -28.69 3.71
C ARG A 22 -27.79 -28.25 2.40
N ALA A 23 -28.44 -27.37 1.64
CA ALA A 23 -27.85 -26.79 0.45
C ALA A 23 -26.86 -25.70 0.87
N GLU A 24 -25.57 -26.04 0.96
CA GLU A 24 -24.51 -25.04 0.95
C GLU A 24 -24.60 -24.27 -0.36
N LEU A 25 -24.83 -22.95 -0.27
CA LEU A 25 -24.74 -22.05 -1.41
C LEU A 25 -23.35 -22.23 -2.03
N PRO A 26 -23.22 -22.29 -3.38
CA PRO A 26 -21.92 -22.39 -4.02
C PRO A 26 -21.07 -21.22 -3.55
N LYS A 27 -20.00 -21.52 -2.81
CA LYS A 27 -19.05 -20.52 -2.34
C LYS A 27 -18.45 -19.89 -3.59
N GLN A 28 -18.68 -18.60 -3.78
CA GLN A 28 -18.16 -17.88 -4.92
C GLN A 28 -16.63 -17.99 -4.89
N ASP A 29 -16.04 -18.57 -5.94
CA ASP A 29 -14.59 -18.69 -6.05
C ASP A 29 -14.03 -17.35 -6.53
N VAL A 30 -13.82 -16.45 -5.57
CA VAL A 30 -13.32 -15.08 -5.81
C VAL A 30 -11.96 -15.10 -6.51
N GLU A 31 -11.12 -16.11 -6.23
CA GLU A 31 -9.81 -16.25 -6.87
C GLU A 31 -9.99 -16.59 -8.35
N ALA A 32 -10.82 -17.59 -8.68
CA ALA A 32 -11.11 -17.92 -10.07
C ALA A 32 -11.73 -16.74 -10.84
N GLN A 33 -12.62 -15.98 -10.19
CA GLN A 33 -13.20 -14.76 -10.77
C GLN A 33 -12.14 -13.68 -11.00
N LEU A 34 -11.24 -13.44 -10.03
CA LEU A 34 -10.14 -12.50 -10.18
C LEU A 34 -9.22 -12.89 -11.33
N GLN A 35 -8.80 -14.15 -11.40
CA GLN A 35 -7.93 -14.64 -12.48
C GLN A 35 -8.58 -14.50 -13.86
N ALA A 36 -9.88 -14.77 -13.98
CA ALA A 36 -10.61 -14.56 -15.22
C ALA A 36 -10.63 -13.09 -15.66
N VAL A 37 -10.87 -12.16 -14.73
CA VAL A 37 -10.86 -10.71 -15.01
C VAL A 37 -9.45 -10.24 -15.38
N LEU A 38 -8.41 -10.69 -14.67
CA LEU A 38 -7.03 -10.33 -14.98
C LEU A 38 -6.63 -10.79 -16.39
N ALA A 39 -7.02 -12.01 -16.77
CA ALA A 39 -6.77 -12.57 -18.11
C ALA A 39 -7.54 -11.80 -19.19
N GLU A 40 -8.81 -11.49 -18.97
CA GLU A 40 -9.64 -10.72 -19.91
C GLU A 40 -9.08 -9.31 -20.13
N GLN A 41 -8.59 -8.66 -19.06
CA GLN A 41 -8.03 -7.32 -19.12
C GLN A 41 -6.54 -7.29 -19.50
N ALA A 42 -5.93 -8.44 -19.80
CA ALA A 42 -4.50 -8.58 -20.06
C ALA A 42 -3.61 -7.92 -18.98
N VAL A 43 -4.07 -7.95 -17.72
CA VAL A 43 -3.33 -7.39 -16.59
C VAL A 43 -2.26 -8.40 -16.17
N SER A 44 -1.02 -7.95 -16.17
CA SER A 44 0.13 -8.72 -15.69
C SER A 44 0.80 -7.98 -14.53
N PRO A 45 1.54 -8.68 -13.65
CA PRO A 45 2.37 -8.03 -12.65
C PRO A 45 3.37 -7.08 -13.30
N LEU A 46 3.64 -5.97 -12.62
CA LEU A 46 4.65 -5.01 -13.04
C LEU A 46 6.03 -5.69 -13.07
N ASP A 47 6.77 -5.48 -14.15
CA ASP A 47 8.16 -5.94 -14.23
C ASP A 47 9.04 -5.01 -13.38
N LEU A 48 9.49 -5.53 -12.24
CA LEU A 48 10.36 -4.79 -11.32
C LEU A 48 11.85 -5.00 -11.63
N GLY A 49 12.18 -5.74 -12.68
CA GLY A 49 13.55 -6.12 -13.01
C GLY A 49 14.16 -7.08 -11.99
N GLU A 50 15.49 -7.13 -11.96
CA GLU A 50 16.22 -7.95 -11.00
C GLU A 50 16.12 -7.38 -9.58
N SER A 51 15.86 -8.25 -8.61
CA SER A 51 15.89 -7.84 -7.21
C SER A 51 17.29 -7.35 -6.83
N PRO A 52 17.41 -6.22 -6.10
CA PRO A 52 18.70 -5.75 -5.63
C PRO A 52 19.38 -6.79 -4.73
N ASP A 53 20.71 -6.69 -4.63
CA ASP A 53 21.51 -7.50 -3.72
C ASP A 53 20.94 -7.49 -2.28
N ALA A 54 20.82 -8.68 -1.68
CA ALA A 54 20.17 -8.83 -0.38
C ALA A 54 20.84 -8.04 0.75
N ALA A 55 22.17 -7.86 0.71
CA ALA A 55 22.87 -7.04 1.68
C ALA A 55 22.56 -5.55 1.48
N LYS A 56 22.41 -5.09 0.23
CA LYS A 56 21.93 -3.73 -0.06
C LYS A 56 20.49 -3.52 0.41
N VAL A 57 19.60 -4.50 0.21
CA VAL A 57 18.21 -4.45 0.70
C VAL A 57 18.20 -4.32 2.24
N ALA A 58 18.97 -5.15 2.94
CA ALA A 58 19.07 -5.10 4.40
C ALA A 58 19.62 -3.76 4.90
N LEU A 59 20.66 -3.23 4.25
CA LEU A 59 21.20 -1.90 4.57
C LEU A 59 20.18 -0.80 4.34
N GLY A 60 19.50 -0.80 3.19
CA GLY A 60 18.45 0.16 2.86
C GLY A 60 17.31 0.13 3.89
N GLN A 61 16.89 -1.06 4.32
CA GLN A 61 15.91 -1.22 5.38
C GLN A 61 16.40 -0.59 6.70
N MET A 62 17.64 -0.85 7.12
CA MET A 62 18.18 -0.22 8.33
C MET A 62 18.14 1.31 8.24
N LEU A 63 18.63 1.88 7.14
CA LEU A 63 18.65 3.33 6.91
C LEU A 63 17.25 3.95 6.86
N PHE A 64 16.27 3.24 6.28
CA PHE A 64 14.90 3.72 6.15
C PHE A 64 14.21 3.94 7.50
N PHE A 65 14.55 3.10 8.49
CA PHE A 65 13.98 3.18 9.83
C PHE A 65 14.86 3.97 10.82
N ASP A 66 16.13 4.23 10.49
CA ASP A 66 17.06 4.93 11.37
C ASP A 66 16.82 6.44 11.40
N LYS A 67 16.77 7.00 12.61
CA LYS A 67 16.60 8.44 12.84
C LYS A 67 17.91 9.21 12.79
N ILE A 68 19.05 8.54 12.80
CA ILE A 68 20.38 9.18 12.84
C ILE A 68 20.61 10.13 11.67
N LEU A 69 19.93 9.90 10.54
CA LEU A 69 20.00 10.72 9.33
C LEU A 69 19.21 12.03 9.43
N SER A 70 18.29 12.18 10.40
CA SER A 70 17.61 13.46 10.61
C SER A 70 18.48 14.37 11.50
N GLY A 71 18.57 15.66 11.15
CA GLY A 71 19.46 16.59 11.85
C GLY A 71 19.23 16.68 13.36
N ASN A 72 17.98 16.53 13.81
CA ASN A 72 17.57 16.50 15.21
C ASN A 72 17.23 15.10 15.75
N ARG A 73 17.48 14.04 14.96
CA ARG A 73 17.38 12.62 15.32
C ARG A 73 16.03 12.14 15.86
N ASP A 74 14.95 12.76 15.41
CA ASP A 74 13.58 12.49 15.90
C ASP A 74 12.69 11.72 14.90
N ILE A 75 13.05 11.72 13.62
CA ILE A 75 12.30 11.08 12.53
C ILE A 75 13.24 10.30 11.60
N SER A 76 12.66 9.40 10.82
CA SER A 76 13.31 8.64 9.75
C SER A 76 12.42 8.63 8.51
N CYS A 77 12.84 8.02 7.39
CA CYS A 77 11.99 7.84 6.21
C CYS A 77 10.66 7.15 6.59
N ALA A 78 10.74 6.11 7.42
CA ALA A 78 9.60 5.36 7.91
C ALA A 78 8.61 6.18 8.75
N THR A 79 8.99 7.36 9.25
CA THR A 79 8.07 8.19 10.02
C THR A 79 6.97 8.78 9.16
N CYS A 80 7.27 9.13 7.91
CA CYS A 80 6.31 9.66 6.95
C CYS A 80 5.95 8.67 5.83
N HIS A 81 6.64 7.53 5.74
CA HIS A 81 6.43 6.52 4.68
C HIS A 81 6.25 5.11 5.28
N HIS A 82 5.47 5.01 6.35
CA HIS A 82 5.40 3.76 7.11
C HIS A 82 4.59 2.69 6.36
N PRO A 83 5.05 1.42 6.31
CA PRO A 83 4.33 0.34 5.61
C PRO A 83 2.87 0.16 6.08
N THR A 84 2.59 0.32 7.38
CA THR A 84 1.22 0.20 7.93
C THR A 84 0.28 1.31 7.47
N GLN A 85 0.83 2.40 6.94
CA GLN A 85 0.09 3.54 6.40
C GLN A 85 0.05 3.53 4.87
N GLY A 86 0.25 2.36 4.25
CA GLY A 86 0.34 2.23 2.80
C GLY A 86 1.61 2.85 2.22
N SER A 87 2.66 3.02 3.04
CA SER A 87 3.94 3.67 2.70
C SER A 87 3.88 5.19 2.46
N GLY A 88 2.78 5.84 2.82
CA GLY A 88 2.65 7.30 2.93
C GLY A 88 2.49 7.78 4.38
N ASP A 89 2.25 9.09 4.59
CA ASP A 89 2.16 9.64 5.97
C ASP A 89 0.83 9.25 6.64
N GLY A 90 -0.21 8.96 5.85
CA GLY A 90 -1.57 8.77 6.38
C GLY A 90 -2.20 10.06 6.91
N LEU A 91 -1.59 11.21 6.59
CA LEU A 91 -2.07 12.57 6.88
C LEU A 91 -2.27 13.33 5.57
N THR A 92 -3.19 14.31 5.56
CA THR A 92 -3.36 15.19 4.40
C THR A 92 -2.09 15.98 4.10
N VAL A 93 -1.43 16.49 5.14
CA VAL A 93 -0.14 17.19 5.07
C VAL A 93 0.79 16.70 6.18
N SER A 94 2.07 16.61 5.86
CA SER A 94 3.06 16.00 6.76
C SER A 94 3.42 16.94 7.90
N ILE A 95 3.64 16.41 9.11
CA ILE A 95 4.14 17.20 10.25
C ILE A 95 5.65 17.50 10.10
N GLY A 96 6.40 16.61 9.45
CA GLY A 96 7.86 16.73 9.38
C GLY A 96 8.53 16.44 10.72
N THR A 97 9.54 17.20 11.12
CA THR A 97 10.25 16.99 12.39
C THR A 97 9.50 17.59 13.57
N GLY A 98 9.74 17.05 14.77
CA GLY A 98 9.23 17.52 16.06
C GLY A 98 7.86 16.97 16.46
N GLY A 99 7.26 16.10 15.65
CA GLY A 99 6.01 15.42 15.98
C GLY A 99 6.22 14.11 16.74
N VAL A 100 5.16 13.62 17.39
CA VAL A 100 5.14 12.33 18.08
C VAL A 100 4.03 11.43 17.52
N GLY A 101 4.21 10.12 17.60
CA GLY A 101 3.27 9.15 17.00
C GLY A 101 3.52 8.92 15.51
N LEU A 102 2.57 8.27 14.85
CA LEU A 102 2.65 7.83 13.47
C LEU A 102 1.28 7.93 12.82
N GLY A 103 1.21 8.19 11.52
CA GLY A 103 -0.06 8.11 10.80
C GLY A 103 -1.08 9.14 11.31
N PRO A 104 -2.38 8.78 11.30
CA PRO A 104 -3.44 9.59 11.90
C PRO A 104 -3.26 9.89 13.40
N ALA A 105 -2.46 9.10 14.13
CA ALA A 105 -2.19 9.33 15.54
C ALA A 105 -1.06 10.34 15.79
N ARG A 106 -0.44 10.85 14.72
CA ARG A 106 0.70 11.75 14.81
C ARG A 106 0.25 13.13 15.28
N GLN A 107 0.95 13.67 16.27
CA GLN A 107 0.64 14.97 16.88
C GLN A 107 1.77 15.95 16.61
N ILE A 108 1.39 17.18 16.27
CA ILE A 108 2.35 18.26 16.00
C ILE A 108 3.01 18.71 17.29
N GLY A 109 4.33 18.84 17.27
CA GLY A 109 5.09 19.40 18.39
C GLY A 109 4.83 20.89 18.57
N TYR A 110 5.03 21.37 19.81
CA TYR A 110 4.92 22.79 20.12
C TYR A 110 5.84 23.64 19.23
N GLY A 111 5.28 24.73 18.66
CA GLY A 111 6.03 25.66 17.81
C GLY A 111 6.45 25.10 16.44
N ARG A 112 5.94 23.94 16.02
CA ARG A 112 6.18 23.38 14.68
C ARG A 112 5.11 23.85 13.70
N SER A 113 5.46 23.87 12.42
CA SER A 113 4.54 24.10 11.31
C SER A 113 4.47 22.86 10.43
N PHE A 114 3.33 22.64 9.79
CA PHE A 114 3.20 21.58 8.80
C PHE A 114 4.14 21.82 7.62
N ILE A 115 4.63 20.72 7.05
CA ILE A 115 5.24 20.73 5.73
C ILE A 115 4.10 20.96 4.73
N PRO A 116 4.19 21.93 3.79
CA PRO A 116 3.07 22.33 2.92
C PRO A 116 2.81 21.34 1.78
N ARG A 117 3.06 20.05 2.00
CA ARG A 117 2.90 18.97 1.04
C ARG A 117 2.67 17.63 1.76
N ASN A 118 1.97 16.77 1.06
CA ASN A 118 1.79 15.37 1.42
C ASN A 118 3.12 14.59 1.24
N ALA A 119 3.28 13.50 1.99
CA ALA A 119 4.30 12.49 1.72
C ALA A 119 3.63 11.31 0.98
N PRO A 120 3.89 11.14 -0.33
CA PRO A 120 3.24 10.11 -1.13
C PRO A 120 3.73 8.71 -0.74
N GLU A 121 3.01 7.69 -1.17
CA GLU A 121 3.43 6.30 -1.08
C GLU A 121 4.73 6.03 -1.86
N VAL A 122 5.59 5.19 -1.27
CA VAL A 122 6.85 4.74 -1.89
C VAL A 122 6.79 3.34 -2.48
N PHE A 123 5.72 2.58 -2.21
CA PHE A 123 5.51 1.30 -2.88
C PHE A 123 5.43 1.46 -4.39
N ASN A 124 6.00 0.50 -5.10
CA ASN A 124 6.10 0.43 -6.57
C ASN A 124 6.94 1.54 -7.23
N ARG A 125 7.44 2.54 -6.49
CA ARG A 125 8.27 3.64 -7.03
C ARG A 125 9.64 3.21 -7.57
N GLY A 126 10.01 1.94 -7.41
CA GLY A 126 11.22 1.36 -7.98
C GLY A 126 11.05 0.77 -9.39
N ALA A 127 9.84 0.74 -9.95
CA ALA A 127 9.64 0.22 -11.30
C ALA A 127 10.21 1.19 -12.36
N ALA A 128 10.69 0.64 -13.48
CA ALA A 128 11.41 1.40 -14.49
C ALA A 128 10.56 2.49 -15.17
N GLU A 129 9.24 2.34 -15.16
CA GLU A 129 8.29 3.30 -15.71
C GLU A 129 8.15 4.56 -14.84
N TRP A 130 8.55 4.51 -13.58
CA TRP A 130 8.52 5.67 -12.68
C TRP A 130 9.74 6.56 -12.87
N VAL A 131 9.69 7.40 -13.90
CA VAL A 131 10.76 8.37 -14.23
C VAL A 131 10.53 9.76 -13.64
N THR A 132 9.47 9.94 -12.86
CA THR A 132 9.11 11.23 -12.23
C THR A 132 8.71 11.03 -10.78
N MET A 133 9.04 12.01 -9.94
CA MET A 133 8.66 12.06 -8.53
C MET A 133 7.99 13.40 -8.22
N PHE A 134 7.08 13.36 -7.25
CA PHE A 134 6.19 14.46 -6.87
C PHE A 134 5.20 14.85 -7.98
N TRP A 135 4.14 15.56 -7.60
CA TRP A 135 3.11 16.02 -8.53
C TRP A 135 3.59 17.06 -9.55
N ASP A 136 4.67 17.77 -9.23
CA ASP A 136 5.20 18.85 -10.05
C ASP A 136 6.48 18.46 -10.81
N ASN A 137 6.80 17.16 -10.87
CA ASN A 137 7.94 16.64 -11.61
C ASN A 137 9.30 17.25 -11.21
N ARG A 138 9.42 17.80 -10.00
CA ARG A 138 10.64 18.49 -9.56
C ARG A 138 11.86 17.58 -9.45
N VAL A 139 11.64 16.27 -9.39
CA VAL A 139 12.66 15.23 -9.51
C VAL A 139 12.23 14.32 -10.64
N SER A 140 13.02 14.26 -11.71
CA SER A 140 12.68 13.51 -12.91
C SER A 140 13.91 13.02 -13.65
N LEU A 141 13.74 11.98 -14.45
CA LEU A 141 14.73 11.45 -15.38
C LEU A 141 14.24 11.73 -16.80
N GLN A 142 14.96 12.57 -17.54
CA GLN A 142 14.66 12.91 -18.92
C GLN A 142 15.94 12.75 -19.76
N ASP A 143 15.84 11.99 -20.86
CA ASP A 143 16.97 11.73 -21.76
C ASP A 143 18.23 11.17 -21.04
N GLY A 144 18.02 10.40 -19.96
CA GLY A 144 19.09 9.84 -19.14
C GLY A 144 19.69 10.81 -18.11
N VAL A 145 19.14 12.02 -17.97
CA VAL A 145 19.63 13.07 -17.08
C VAL A 145 18.64 13.30 -15.93
N PHE A 146 19.16 13.32 -14.70
CA PHE A 146 18.36 13.68 -13.54
C PHE A 146 18.15 15.20 -13.45
N HIS A 147 16.90 15.63 -13.51
CA HIS A 147 16.49 17.00 -13.20
C HIS A 147 16.00 17.04 -11.76
N THR A 148 16.74 17.75 -10.90
CA THR A 148 16.40 17.88 -9.47
C THR A 148 16.56 19.33 -9.00
N PRO A 149 15.98 19.73 -7.86
CA PRO A 149 16.18 21.08 -7.32
C PRO A 149 17.62 21.35 -6.89
N ALA A 150 18.47 20.32 -6.77
CA ALA A 150 19.89 20.48 -6.49
C ALA A 150 20.70 20.94 -7.72
N GLY A 151 20.17 20.76 -8.93
CA GLY A 151 20.88 21.09 -10.18
C GLY A 151 22.25 20.42 -10.25
N GLU A 152 23.29 21.20 -10.55
CA GLU A 152 24.69 20.73 -10.65
C GLU A 152 25.34 20.41 -9.29
N GLN A 153 24.64 20.60 -8.17
CA GLN A 153 25.18 20.37 -6.82
C GLN A 153 25.09 18.91 -6.37
N LEU A 154 24.89 17.98 -7.30
CA LEU A 154 24.88 16.55 -6.99
C LEU A 154 26.31 16.07 -6.69
N PRO A 155 26.51 15.25 -5.64
CA PRO A 155 27.75 14.52 -5.44
C PRO A 155 28.15 13.72 -6.69
N ALA A 156 29.46 13.66 -6.97
CA ALA A 156 29.98 12.85 -8.07
C ALA A 156 29.62 11.35 -7.89
N GLY A 157 29.29 10.66 -8.98
CA GLY A 157 28.93 9.23 -8.98
C GLY A 157 27.44 8.96 -8.68
N LEU A 158 26.58 9.94 -8.90
CA LEU A 158 25.11 9.81 -8.87
C LEU A 158 24.48 9.87 -10.27
N ASP A 159 25.32 9.99 -11.30
CA ASP A 159 25.02 9.87 -12.72
C ASP A 159 24.80 8.40 -13.15
#